data_AF-A0A453MDM7-F1
#
_entry.id   AF-A0A453MDM7-F1
#
_cell.length_a   1.000
_cell.length_b   1.000
_cell.length_c   1.000
_cell.angle_alpha   90.00
_cell.angle_beta   90.00
_cell.angle_gamma   90.00
#
_symmetry.space_group_name_H-M   'P 1'
#
loop_
_entity.id
_entity.type
_entity.pdbx_description
1 polymer ?
#
loop_
_entity_poly.entity_id
_entity_poly.type
_entity_poly.pdbx_seq_one_letter_code
_entity_poly.pdbx_strand_id
1 'polypeptide(L)'
;KRERGPNVYYPLPRRREEGLGQAAAGAETVGGCSPPAAADAMGIKGLTKLLAEHAPRAAVQRRVEDYRGRVIAIDASLSIYQFLVVVGRKGTEVLTNEAGEVTSHLQGMLNRTVRLLEAGIKPVFVFDGEPPALKKKELAKRSLKRDDASKDLHSAIEIGDEDSVEKFSKRTVKITKEHNDGCKRLLRLMGVPIVEAPGEAEAQCASLCKNHKAYAVASEDMDTLTFGAPRFLRHVTDLSFKKSPVTEFEVPKVLEELGLTMDQFIDLCILSGCDYCENIKGIGGQRALKLIRQHGCIEEVVQNLHKRYTVPEDWPYQEVRTLFKQPNVCTEIPDFQWTSADKEGPCEFPGIRKQFQF
;
A
#
# COMPACT_ATOMS: atom_id res chain seq x y z
N LYS A 1 2.47 -68.98 9.16
CA LYS A 1 3.71 -68.54 9.85
C LYS A 1 4.48 -67.61 8.91
N ARG A 2 4.42 -66.29 9.15
CA ARG A 2 5.39 -65.30 8.65
C ARG A 2 5.58 -64.27 9.75
N GLU A 3 6.83 -64.17 10.19
CA GLU A 3 7.29 -63.46 11.37
C GLU A 3 7.33 -61.94 11.12
N ARG A 4 6.93 -61.17 12.13
CA ARG A 4 7.10 -59.71 12.19
C ARG A 4 8.48 -59.42 12.76
N GLY A 5 9.33 -58.73 12.00
CA GLY A 5 10.61 -58.20 12.49
C GLY A 5 10.42 -57.00 13.43
N PRO A 6 11.41 -56.69 14.30
CA PRO A 6 11.27 -55.72 15.37
C PRO A 6 11.38 -54.27 14.89
N ASN A 7 10.51 -53.43 15.44
CA ASN A 7 10.45 -51.99 15.22
C ASN A 7 11.50 -51.31 16.13
N VAL A 8 12.58 -50.77 15.55
CA VAL A 8 13.63 -50.07 16.30
C VAL A 8 13.32 -48.57 16.31
N TYR A 9 12.91 -48.08 17.47
CA TYR A 9 12.70 -46.66 17.78
C TYR A 9 14.06 -46.01 18.12
N TYR A 10 14.48 -45.00 17.37
CA TYR A 10 15.63 -44.16 17.72
C TYR A 10 15.16 -42.95 18.54
N PRO A 11 15.59 -42.78 19.81
CA PRO A 11 15.28 -41.60 20.60
C PRO A 11 16.19 -40.43 20.22
N LEU A 12 15.61 -39.27 19.93
CA LEU A 12 16.33 -38.01 19.72
C LEU A 12 16.98 -37.52 21.03
N PRO A 13 18.24 -37.05 21.01
CA PRO A 13 18.95 -36.64 22.21
C PRO A 13 18.43 -35.32 22.79
N ARG A 14 18.15 -35.33 24.10
CA ARG A 14 17.91 -34.14 24.93
C ARG A 14 19.17 -33.28 24.97
N ARG A 15 19.11 -32.04 24.50
CA ARG A 15 20.19 -31.05 24.70
C ARG A 15 20.03 -30.35 26.05
N ARG A 16 21.13 -30.35 26.81
CA ARG A 16 21.36 -29.67 28.08
C ARG A 16 21.20 -28.15 27.94
N GLU A 17 20.54 -27.57 28.94
CA GLU A 17 20.65 -26.15 29.29
C GLU A 17 21.98 -25.94 30.02
N GLU A 18 22.94 -25.27 29.39
CA GLU A 18 24.06 -24.61 30.07
C GLU A 18 24.30 -23.26 29.37
N GLY A 19 24.34 -22.21 30.20
CA GLY A 19 24.27 -20.81 29.80
C GLY A 19 25.47 -20.30 29.00
N LEU A 20 25.18 -19.38 28.09
CA LEU A 20 26.13 -18.42 27.54
C LEU A 20 25.56 -17.02 27.72
N GLY A 21 26.47 -16.12 28.08
CA GLY A 21 26.20 -14.85 28.72
C GLY A 21 25.45 -13.83 27.89
N GLN A 22 24.85 -12.93 28.65
CA GLN A 22 24.24 -11.66 28.29
C GLN A 22 25.02 -10.88 27.22
N ALA A 23 24.36 -10.59 26.09
CA ALA A 23 24.63 -9.42 25.25
C ALA A 23 23.43 -9.17 24.31
N ALA A 24 22.26 -8.82 24.86
CA ALA A 24 21.13 -8.29 24.10
C ALA A 24 20.21 -7.49 25.02
N ALA A 25 20.69 -6.33 25.46
CA ALA A 25 19.86 -5.30 26.10
C ALA A 25 19.98 -4.04 25.24
N GLY A 26 18.89 -3.68 24.54
CA GLY A 26 18.86 -2.51 23.67
C GLY A 26 17.92 -2.64 22.47
N ALA A 27 16.75 -3.24 22.63
CA ALA A 27 15.64 -3.07 21.70
C ALA A 27 14.44 -2.62 22.51
N GLU A 28 14.43 -1.33 22.84
CA GLU A 28 13.25 -0.68 23.40
C GLU A 28 12.08 -0.85 22.44
N THR A 29 10.94 -1.16 23.05
CA THR A 29 9.63 -1.25 22.43
C THR A 29 9.27 0.06 21.75
N VAL A 30 9.52 0.17 20.45
CA VAL A 30 8.90 1.21 19.63
C VAL A 30 7.42 0.85 19.52
N GLY A 31 6.60 1.63 20.21
CA GLY A 31 5.15 1.51 20.22
C GLY A 31 4.59 1.45 18.80
N GLY A 32 3.52 0.68 18.63
CA GLY A 32 2.76 0.63 17.38
C GLY A 32 2.33 2.04 16.99
N CYS A 33 3.08 2.63 16.07
CA CYS A 33 2.75 3.92 15.50
C CYS A 33 1.67 3.66 14.45
N SER A 34 0.43 4.05 14.75
CA SER A 34 -0.62 4.18 13.74
C SER A 34 -0.06 4.97 12.56
N PRO A 35 -0.37 4.59 11.30
CA PRO A 35 0.14 5.31 10.15
C PRO A 35 -0.21 6.81 10.29
N PRO A 36 0.67 7.73 9.87
CA PRO A 36 0.43 9.15 10.00
C PRO A 36 -0.90 9.51 9.32
N ALA A 37 -1.66 10.44 9.89
CA ALA A 37 -2.97 10.90 9.40
C ALA A 37 -3.03 11.32 7.90
N ALA A 38 -1.90 11.37 7.21
CA ALA A 38 -1.81 11.50 5.76
C ALA A 38 -2.26 10.24 5.00
N ALA A 39 -2.13 9.04 5.58
CA ALA A 39 -2.58 7.78 4.98
C ALA A 39 -4.11 7.66 4.97
N ASP A 40 -4.80 8.25 5.94
CA ASP A 40 -6.28 8.31 5.98
C ASP A 40 -6.90 9.27 4.95
N ALA A 41 -6.06 10.03 4.23
CA ALA A 41 -6.49 11.06 3.28
C ALA A 41 -6.22 10.74 1.81
N MET A 42 -5.63 9.58 1.48
CA MET A 42 -5.36 9.13 0.11
C MET A 42 -6.44 8.13 -0.35
N GLY A 43 -6.82 8.20 -1.63
CA GLY A 43 -7.86 7.37 -2.21
C GLY A 43 -9.28 7.91 -2.05
N ILE A 44 -10.20 7.02 -1.65
CA ILE A 44 -11.62 7.34 -1.47
C ILE A 44 -11.91 7.80 -0.04
N LYS A 45 -12.31 9.05 0.12
CA LYS A 45 -12.53 9.70 1.41
C LYS A 45 -13.61 8.99 2.24
N GLY A 46 -13.21 8.47 3.40
CA GLY A 46 -14.12 7.87 4.38
C GLY A 46 -14.65 6.48 3.98
N LEU A 47 -14.11 5.85 2.93
CA LEU A 47 -14.59 4.55 2.45
C LEU A 47 -14.41 3.45 3.51
N THR A 48 -13.27 3.40 4.20
CA THR A 48 -13.03 2.43 5.28
C THR A 48 -14.11 2.47 6.35
N LYS A 49 -14.48 3.68 6.80
CA LYS A 49 -15.53 3.88 7.80
C LYS A 49 -16.91 3.49 7.26
N LEU A 50 -17.19 3.81 6.00
CA LEU A 50 -18.44 3.44 5.33
C LEU A 50 -18.59 1.92 5.25
N LEU A 51 -17.54 1.21 4.85
CA LEU A 51 -17.53 -0.25 4.76
C LEU A 51 -17.66 -0.90 6.13
N ALA A 52 -16.98 -0.38 7.16
CA ALA A 52 -17.13 -0.90 8.51
C ALA A 52 -18.58 -0.83 9.05
N GLU A 53 -19.36 0.16 8.60
CA GLU A 53 -20.75 0.35 9.04
C GLU A 53 -21.77 -0.40 8.18
N HIS A 54 -21.60 -0.40 6.85
CA HIS A 54 -22.60 -0.94 5.91
C HIS A 54 -22.20 -2.27 5.26
N ALA A 55 -20.95 -2.68 5.35
CA ALA A 55 -20.42 -3.93 4.82
C ALA A 55 -19.41 -4.60 5.79
N PRO A 56 -19.79 -4.83 7.07
CA PRO A 56 -18.86 -5.31 8.09
C PRO A 56 -18.34 -6.73 7.86
N ARG A 57 -19.04 -7.57 7.09
CA ARG A 57 -18.60 -8.93 6.78
C ARG A 57 -17.73 -8.98 5.51
N ALA A 58 -17.65 -7.88 4.77
CA ALA A 58 -16.79 -7.78 3.60
C ALA A 58 -15.30 -7.64 3.97
N ALA A 59 -14.99 -7.19 5.19
CA ALA A 59 -13.63 -7.11 5.73
C ALA A 59 -13.37 -8.28 6.69
N VAL A 60 -12.48 -9.19 6.31
CA VAL A 60 -12.14 -10.38 7.09
C VAL A 60 -10.71 -10.30 7.58
N GLN A 61 -10.52 -10.54 8.88
CA GLN A 61 -9.17 -10.65 9.46
C GLN A 61 -8.59 -12.03 9.16
N ARG A 62 -7.44 -12.06 8.50
CA ARG A 62 -6.69 -13.25 8.13
C ARG A 62 -5.29 -13.20 8.71
N ARG A 63 -4.64 -14.36 8.83
CA ARG A 63 -3.22 -14.40 9.19
C ARG A 63 -2.38 -14.39 7.93
N VAL A 64 -1.15 -13.89 8.02
CA VAL A 64 -0.25 -13.82 6.86
C VAL A 64 0.05 -15.21 6.28
N GLU A 65 0.09 -16.23 7.14
CA GLU A 65 0.35 -17.62 6.76
C GLU A 65 -0.73 -18.19 5.82
N ASP A 66 -1.94 -17.63 5.85
CA ASP A 66 -3.05 -18.06 4.99
C ASP A 66 -2.77 -17.73 3.49
N TYR A 67 -1.78 -16.86 3.22
CA TYR A 67 -1.34 -16.48 1.87
C TYR A 67 -0.08 -17.21 1.40
N ARG A 68 0.37 -18.24 2.13
CA ARG A 68 1.54 -19.03 1.73
C ARG A 68 1.36 -19.63 0.33
N GLY A 69 2.36 -19.45 -0.53
CA GLY A 69 2.39 -19.88 -1.92
C GLY A 69 1.59 -19.00 -2.88
N ARG A 70 0.87 -17.99 -2.39
CA ARG A 70 0.07 -17.07 -3.22
C ARG A 70 0.95 -15.99 -3.84
N VAL A 71 0.63 -15.65 -5.08
CA VAL A 71 1.18 -14.48 -5.76
C VAL A 71 0.40 -13.25 -5.32
N ILE A 72 1.07 -12.23 -4.80
CA ILE A 72 0.44 -10.99 -4.33
C ILE A 72 1.03 -9.82 -5.09
N ALA A 73 0.19 -9.04 -5.77
CA ALA A 73 0.59 -7.81 -6.45
C ALA A 73 0.63 -6.67 -5.43
N ILE A 74 1.76 -5.99 -5.32
CA ILE A 74 2.02 -4.98 -4.28
C ILE A 74 2.27 -3.64 -4.94
N ASP A 75 1.54 -2.62 -4.48
CA ASP A 75 1.84 -1.22 -4.81
C ASP A 75 3.19 -0.81 -4.19
N ALA A 76 4.16 -0.54 -5.06
CA ALA A 76 5.51 -0.16 -4.68
C ALA A 76 5.60 1.32 -4.26
N SER A 77 4.82 2.20 -4.87
CA SER A 77 4.90 3.65 -4.64
C SER A 77 4.51 4.00 -3.21
N LEU A 78 3.41 3.43 -2.73
CA LEU A 78 2.98 3.60 -1.35
C LEU A 78 3.98 3.01 -0.36
N SER A 79 4.59 1.88 -0.74
CA SER A 79 5.66 1.24 0.03
C SER A 79 6.88 2.14 0.20
N ILE A 80 7.36 2.74 -0.89
CA ILE A 80 8.53 3.63 -0.88
C ILE A 80 8.26 4.88 -0.04
N TYR A 81 7.06 5.46 -0.17
CA TYR A 81 6.67 6.61 0.65
C TYR A 81 6.75 6.28 2.15
N GLN A 82 6.15 5.16 2.57
CA GLN A 82 6.18 4.70 3.97
C GLN A 82 7.61 4.56 4.48
N PHE A 83 8.51 3.99 3.69
CA PHE A 83 9.90 3.81 4.11
C PHE A 83 10.65 5.13 4.27
N LEU A 84 10.45 6.08 3.36
CA LEU A 84 11.08 7.41 3.46
C LEU A 84 10.55 8.22 4.66
N VAL A 85 9.32 7.97 5.08
CA VAL A 85 8.69 8.66 6.22
C VAL A 85 9.06 8.03 7.55
N VAL A 86 9.21 6.70 7.61
CA VAL A 86 9.33 5.94 8.87
C VAL A 86 10.75 5.44 9.16
N VAL A 87 11.48 4.97 8.15
CA VAL A 87 12.73 4.23 8.38
C VAL A 87 13.90 5.19 8.60
N GLY A 88 14.53 5.07 9.77
CA GLY A 88 15.78 5.76 10.10
C GLY A 88 15.63 7.28 10.18
N ARG A 89 14.46 7.76 10.60
CA ARG A 89 14.19 9.19 10.81
C ARG A 89 14.13 9.56 12.28
N LYS A 90 14.79 10.66 12.63
CA LYS A 90 14.67 11.36 13.92
C LYS A 90 14.86 12.86 13.68
N GLY A 91 13.80 13.65 13.89
CA GLY A 91 13.78 15.06 13.54
C GLY A 91 13.96 15.28 12.02
N THR A 92 15.08 15.91 11.65
CA THR A 92 15.49 16.13 10.26
C THR A 92 16.47 15.06 9.74
N GLU A 93 17.04 14.25 10.63
CA GLU A 93 17.99 13.21 10.25
C GLU A 93 17.29 12.09 9.48
N VAL A 94 17.90 11.67 8.38
CA VAL A 94 17.47 10.56 7.53
C VAL A 94 18.61 9.57 7.38
N LEU A 95 18.29 8.29 7.18
CA LEU A 95 19.30 7.28 6.93
C LEU A 95 19.98 7.54 5.59
N THR A 96 21.28 7.87 5.62
CA THR A 96 22.09 8.11 4.44
C THR A 96 23.29 7.18 4.36
N ASN A 97 23.85 7.02 3.15
CA ASN A 97 25.16 6.40 2.97
C ASN A 97 26.30 7.42 3.15
N GLU A 98 27.55 6.98 2.96
CA GLU A 98 28.75 7.82 3.12
C GLU A 98 28.81 9.00 2.12
N ALA A 99 28.05 8.93 1.03
CA ALA A 99 27.90 10.02 0.05
C ALA A 99 26.73 10.97 0.39
N GLY A 100 26.00 10.74 1.49
CA GLY A 100 24.84 11.54 1.88
C GLY A 100 23.54 11.19 1.15
N GLU A 101 23.51 10.11 0.37
CA GLU A 101 22.31 9.68 -0.36
C GLU A 101 21.36 8.93 0.57
N VAL A 102 20.05 9.19 0.48
CA VAL A 102 19.03 8.57 1.33
C VAL A 102 18.89 7.08 1.00
N THR A 103 18.92 6.21 2.01
CA THR A 103 18.89 4.74 1.83
C THR A 103 17.70 4.04 2.49
N SER A 104 16.86 4.79 3.23
CA SER A 104 15.68 4.27 3.92
C SER A 104 14.75 3.43 3.04
N HIS A 105 14.53 3.87 1.80
CA HIS A 105 13.67 3.18 0.84
C HIS A 105 14.23 1.81 0.41
N LEU A 106 15.54 1.70 0.21
CA LEU A 106 16.21 0.44 -0.15
C LEU A 106 16.19 -0.55 1.01
N GLN A 107 16.55 -0.10 2.21
CA GLN A 107 16.55 -0.96 3.40
C GLN A 107 15.13 -1.44 3.73
N GLY A 108 14.14 -0.54 3.65
CA GLY A 108 12.73 -0.87 3.83
C GLY A 108 12.25 -1.89 2.80
N MET A 109 12.55 -1.66 1.51
CA MET A 109 12.14 -2.56 0.43
C MET A 109 12.76 -3.95 0.58
N LEU A 110 14.05 -4.02 0.91
CA LEU A 110 14.77 -5.25 1.17
C LEU A 110 14.13 -6.05 2.31
N ASN A 111 14.01 -5.43 3.48
CA ASN A 111 13.46 -6.07 4.67
C ASN A 111 12.01 -6.52 4.47
N ARG A 112 11.18 -5.70 3.83
CA ARG A 112 9.78 -6.07 3.51
C ARG A 112 9.74 -7.27 2.58
N THR A 113 10.54 -7.24 1.51
CA THR A 113 10.57 -8.31 0.51
C THR A 113 11.05 -9.62 1.11
N VAL A 114 12.14 -9.61 1.89
CA VAL A 114 12.64 -10.80 2.60
C VAL A 114 11.54 -11.39 3.48
N ARG A 115 10.86 -10.57 4.26
CA ARG A 115 9.81 -11.06 5.17
C ARG A 115 8.61 -11.67 4.44
N LEU A 116 8.20 -11.10 3.31
CA LEU A 116 7.13 -11.67 2.49
C LEU A 116 7.54 -13.03 1.93
N LEU A 117 8.78 -13.14 1.42
CA LEU A 117 9.34 -14.40 0.93
C LEU A 117 9.47 -15.44 2.04
N GLU A 118 9.89 -15.07 3.25
CA GLU A 118 9.95 -15.95 4.43
C GLU A 118 8.58 -16.47 4.84
N ALA A 119 7.53 -15.65 4.74
CA ALA A 119 6.14 -16.07 4.94
C ALA A 119 5.64 -17.00 3.82
N GLY A 120 6.45 -17.23 2.78
CA GLY A 120 6.13 -18.03 1.61
C GLY A 120 5.19 -17.30 0.63
N ILE A 121 4.99 -16.00 0.78
CA ILE A 121 4.29 -15.17 -0.20
C ILE A 121 5.21 -14.96 -1.40
N LYS A 122 4.64 -14.94 -2.61
CA LYS A 122 5.34 -14.63 -3.86
C LYS A 122 5.00 -13.19 -4.28
N PRO A 123 5.76 -12.17 -3.84
CA PRO A 123 5.43 -10.78 -4.15
C PRO A 123 5.77 -10.44 -5.60
N VAL A 124 4.91 -9.63 -6.23
CA VAL A 124 5.20 -8.90 -7.48
C VAL A 124 5.03 -7.43 -7.18
N PHE A 125 6.07 -6.62 -7.33
CA PHE A 125 5.97 -5.18 -7.08
C PHE A 125 5.58 -4.44 -8.34
N VAL A 126 4.59 -3.57 -8.23
CA VAL A 126 4.08 -2.75 -9.32
C VAL A 126 4.43 -1.29 -9.04
N PHE A 127 5.11 -0.66 -9.99
CA PHE A 127 5.54 0.74 -9.92
C PHE A 127 4.65 1.61 -10.80
N ASP A 128 4.34 2.82 -10.33
CA ASP A 128 3.60 3.81 -11.12
C ASP A 128 4.34 4.21 -12.40
N GLY A 129 3.55 4.51 -13.42
CA GLY A 129 3.93 5.19 -14.64
C GLY A 129 3.49 6.65 -14.63
N GLU A 130 2.95 7.12 -15.75
CA GLU A 130 2.50 8.50 -15.88
C GLU A 130 1.11 8.68 -15.22
N PRO A 131 0.96 9.61 -14.26
CA PRO A 131 -0.33 9.83 -13.62
C PRO A 131 -1.35 10.39 -14.62
N PRO A 132 -2.63 10.00 -14.50
CA PRO A 132 -3.67 10.47 -15.39
C PRO A 132 -3.86 11.99 -15.28
N ALA A 133 -4.28 12.64 -16.38
CA ALA A 133 -4.44 14.09 -16.42
C ALA A 133 -5.38 14.63 -15.34
N LEU A 134 -6.42 13.85 -14.99
CA LEU A 134 -7.39 14.16 -13.94
C LEU A 134 -6.74 14.29 -12.55
N LYS A 135 -5.66 13.54 -12.28
CA LYS A 135 -4.94 13.58 -10.99
C LYS A 135 -4.00 14.78 -10.86
N LYS A 136 -3.72 15.52 -11.95
CA LYS A 136 -2.80 16.69 -11.94
C LYS A 136 -3.21 17.77 -10.93
N LYS A 137 -4.51 18.04 -10.78
CA LYS A 137 -5.01 19.03 -9.81
C LYS A 137 -4.71 18.60 -8.37
N GLU A 138 -4.93 17.32 -8.04
CA GLU A 138 -4.63 16.79 -6.71
C GLU A 138 -3.11 16.74 -6.45
N LEU A 139 -2.31 16.36 -7.46
CA LEU A 139 -0.85 16.41 -7.35
C LEU A 139 -0.32 17.84 -7.11
N ALA A 140 -0.90 18.84 -7.76
CA ALA A 140 -0.57 20.25 -7.51
C ALA A 140 -0.93 20.66 -6.08
N LYS A 141 -2.11 20.30 -5.57
CA LYS A 141 -2.51 20.52 -4.17
C LYS A 141 -1.55 19.86 -3.19
N ARG A 142 -1.14 18.62 -3.47
CA ARG A 142 -0.14 17.90 -2.66
C ARG A 142 1.21 18.61 -2.71
N SER A 143 1.61 19.16 -3.85
CA SER A 143 2.85 19.95 -3.94
C SER A 143 2.79 21.22 -3.10
N LEU A 144 1.72 22.01 -3.21
CA LEU A 144 1.56 23.25 -2.42
C LEU A 144 1.60 22.96 -0.91
N LYS A 145 0.92 21.90 -0.46
CA LYS A 145 0.97 21.47 0.96
C LYS A 145 2.39 21.10 1.42
N ARG A 146 3.22 20.54 0.53
CA ARG A 146 4.63 20.25 0.85
C ARG A 146 5.46 21.53 0.92
N ASP A 147 5.21 22.48 0.03
CA ASP A 147 5.92 23.76 0.01
C ASP A 147 5.61 24.55 1.29
N ASP A 148 4.36 24.57 1.72
CA ASP A 148 3.96 25.18 2.99
C ASP A 148 4.54 24.43 4.19
N ALA A 149 4.50 23.09 4.19
CA ALA A 149 5.15 22.30 5.23
C ALA A 149 6.67 22.50 5.29
N SER A 150 7.30 22.84 4.16
CA SER A 150 8.74 23.14 4.11
C SER A 150 9.05 24.50 4.75
N LYS A 151 8.17 25.50 4.57
CA LYS A 151 8.26 26.79 5.28
C LYS A 151 8.04 26.59 6.78
N ASP A 152 6.99 25.87 7.16
CA ASP A 152 6.67 25.56 8.56
C ASP A 152 7.83 24.81 9.24
N LEU A 153 8.46 23.86 8.53
CA LEU A 153 9.65 23.15 9.01
C LEU A 153 10.81 24.12 9.26
N HIS A 154 11.07 25.06 8.36
CA HIS A 154 12.14 26.04 8.53
C HIS A 154 11.92 26.89 9.78
N SER A 155 10.71 27.42 9.96
CA SER A 155 10.35 28.18 11.15
C SER A 155 10.44 27.34 12.43
N ALA A 156 10.03 26.06 12.40
CA ALA A 156 10.14 25.15 13.54
C ALA A 156 11.60 24.90 13.95
N ILE A 157 12.52 24.80 12.98
CA ILE A 157 13.96 24.67 13.22
C ILE A 157 14.52 25.94 13.88
N GLU A 158 14.13 27.13 13.39
CA GLU A 158 14.60 28.42 13.92
C GLU A 158 14.20 28.64 15.39
N ILE A 159 12.98 28.21 15.76
CA ILE A 159 12.48 28.35 17.14
C ILE A 159 12.85 27.16 18.05
N GLY A 160 13.47 26.11 17.51
CA GLY A 160 13.86 24.91 18.27
C GLY A 160 12.69 24.02 18.73
N ASP A 161 11.56 24.02 18.02
CA ASP A 161 10.40 23.20 18.35
C ASP A 161 10.55 21.79 17.75
N GLU A 162 11.14 20.88 18.53
CA GLU A 162 11.43 19.50 18.11
C GLU A 162 10.18 18.71 17.67
N ASP A 163 9.04 18.91 18.33
CA ASP A 163 7.78 18.23 18.01
C ASP A 163 7.24 18.68 16.64
N SER A 164 7.28 19.99 16.38
CA SER A 164 6.92 20.54 15.07
C SER A 164 7.90 20.12 13.99
N VAL A 165 9.20 20.08 14.28
CA VAL A 165 10.23 19.61 13.33
C VAL A 165 9.94 18.17 12.89
N GLU A 166 9.70 17.25 13.83
CA GLU A 166 9.37 15.85 13.54
C GLU A 166 8.09 15.73 12.70
N LYS A 167 7.08 16.56 13.00
CA LYS A 167 5.80 16.56 12.30
C LYS A 167 5.92 17.09 10.87
N PHE A 168 6.61 18.21 10.66
CA PHE A 168 6.72 18.86 9.35
C PHE A 168 7.74 18.15 8.46
N SER A 169 8.82 17.58 9.00
CA SER A 169 9.81 16.82 8.21
C SER A 169 9.21 15.61 7.49
N LYS A 170 8.22 14.94 8.10
CA LYS A 170 7.44 13.86 7.49
C LYS A 170 6.59 14.33 6.31
N ARG A 171 6.11 15.57 6.35
CA ARG A 171 5.23 16.14 5.32
C ARG A 171 5.98 16.67 4.11
N THR A 172 7.30 16.90 4.20
CA THR A 172 8.11 17.37 3.06
C THR A 172 8.59 16.24 2.13
N VAL A 173 8.37 14.97 2.51
CA VAL A 173 8.84 13.81 1.74
C VAL A 173 8.27 13.79 0.34
N LYS A 174 9.16 13.58 -0.64
CA LYS A 174 8.82 13.38 -2.05
C LYS A 174 9.57 12.16 -2.57
N ILE A 175 8.86 11.31 -3.31
CA ILE A 175 9.48 10.20 -4.06
C ILE A 175 10.11 10.77 -5.32
N THR A 176 11.36 10.40 -5.59
CA THR A 176 12.09 10.75 -6.81
C THR A 176 12.19 9.55 -7.73
N LYS A 177 12.54 9.78 -8.99
CA LYS A 177 12.81 8.71 -9.95
C LYS A 177 13.97 7.82 -9.49
N GLU A 178 15.00 8.40 -8.89
CA GLU A 178 16.15 7.67 -8.35
C GLU A 178 15.75 6.67 -7.26
N HIS A 179 14.83 7.04 -6.34
CA HIS A 179 14.31 6.11 -5.34
C HIS A 179 13.61 4.90 -5.98
N ASN A 180 12.81 5.16 -7.03
CA ASN A 180 12.15 4.09 -7.78
C ASN A 180 13.16 3.20 -8.49
N ASP A 181 14.09 3.78 -9.24
CA ASP A 181 15.09 3.04 -10.01
C ASP A 181 16.01 2.20 -9.09
N GLY A 182 16.38 2.74 -7.92
CA GLY A 182 17.10 2.03 -6.87
C GLY A 182 16.33 0.81 -6.36
N CYS A 183 15.05 0.98 -6.00
CA CYS A 183 14.17 -0.13 -5.59
C CYS A 183 13.99 -1.17 -6.69
N LYS A 184 13.79 -0.76 -7.94
CA LYS A 184 13.65 -1.67 -9.10
C LYS A 184 14.91 -2.52 -9.28
N ARG A 185 16.09 -1.89 -9.25
CA ARG A 185 17.38 -2.61 -9.35
C ARG A 185 17.54 -3.59 -8.19
N LEU A 186 17.27 -3.17 -6.96
CA LEU A 186 17.33 -4.03 -5.78
C LEU A 186 16.43 -5.27 -5.92
N LEU A 187 15.15 -5.08 -6.26
CA LEU A 187 14.19 -6.18 -6.40
C LEU A 187 14.61 -7.18 -7.50
N ARG A 188 15.13 -6.68 -8.62
CA ARG A 188 15.68 -7.53 -9.69
C ARG A 188 16.86 -8.39 -9.18
N LEU A 189 17.78 -7.80 -8.41
CA LEU A 189 18.90 -8.54 -7.80
C LEU A 189 18.43 -9.56 -6.75
N MET A 190 17.34 -9.27 -6.05
CA MET A 190 16.70 -10.23 -5.14
C MET A 190 15.96 -11.36 -5.88
N GLY A 191 15.91 -11.33 -7.21
CA GLY A 191 15.19 -12.30 -8.03
C GLY A 191 13.67 -12.14 -7.97
N VAL A 192 13.17 -10.96 -7.58
CA VAL A 192 11.74 -10.68 -7.44
C VAL A 192 11.22 -9.94 -8.67
N PRO A 193 10.13 -10.42 -9.31
CA PRO A 193 9.56 -9.78 -10.48
C PRO A 193 8.96 -8.42 -10.14
N ILE A 194 9.08 -7.50 -11.10
CA ILE A 194 8.47 -6.18 -11.03
C ILE A 194 7.63 -5.92 -12.29
N VAL A 195 6.64 -5.05 -12.16
CA VAL A 195 5.83 -4.53 -13.27
C VAL A 195 5.89 -3.00 -13.23
N GLU A 196 6.04 -2.38 -14.39
CA GLU A 196 5.94 -0.94 -14.54
C GLU A 196 4.59 -0.65 -15.19
N ALA A 197 3.69 -0.03 -14.43
CA ALA A 197 2.36 0.35 -14.92
C ALA A 197 2.50 1.48 -15.94
N PRO A 198 1.64 1.55 -16.98
CA PRO A 198 1.62 2.70 -17.87
C PRO A 198 0.91 3.90 -17.23
N GLY A 199 0.05 3.65 -16.24
CA GLY A 199 -0.60 4.65 -15.40
C GLY A 199 -0.37 4.35 -13.92
N GLU A 200 -1.43 4.00 -13.20
CA GLU A 200 -1.39 3.81 -11.74
C GLU A 200 -1.14 2.35 -11.34
N ALA A 201 -0.33 2.16 -10.31
CA ALA A 201 0.07 0.85 -9.80
C ALA A 201 -1.12 0.08 -9.24
N GLU A 202 -2.02 0.72 -8.49
CA GLU A 202 -3.24 0.14 -7.94
C GLU A 202 -4.13 -0.46 -9.04
N ALA A 203 -4.30 0.27 -10.15
CA ALA A 203 -5.08 -0.17 -11.30
C ALA A 203 -4.42 -1.36 -12.00
N GLN A 204 -3.10 -1.32 -12.18
CA GLN A 204 -2.34 -2.41 -12.76
C GLN A 204 -2.35 -3.66 -11.86
N CYS A 205 -2.28 -3.51 -10.54
CA CYS A 205 -2.42 -4.60 -9.59
C CYS A 205 -3.81 -5.25 -9.68
N ALA A 206 -4.86 -4.44 -9.77
CA ALA A 206 -6.22 -4.93 -9.94
C ALA A 206 -6.38 -5.72 -11.26
N SER A 207 -5.78 -5.23 -12.35
CA SER A 207 -5.73 -5.94 -13.64
C SER A 207 -5.03 -7.30 -13.52
N LEU A 208 -3.88 -7.37 -12.85
CA LEU A 208 -3.16 -8.63 -12.62
C LEU A 208 -4.03 -9.65 -11.86
N CYS A 209 -4.83 -9.20 -10.89
CA CYS A 209 -5.72 -10.08 -10.14
C CYS A 209 -6.92 -10.56 -10.96
N LYS A 210 -7.53 -9.66 -11.74
CA LYS A 210 -8.64 -10.02 -12.65
C LYS A 210 -8.22 -11.03 -13.71
N ASN A 211 -6.97 -10.94 -14.18
CA ASN A 211 -6.38 -11.85 -15.16
C ASN A 211 -5.72 -13.10 -14.54
N HIS A 212 -5.98 -13.38 -13.26
CA HIS A 212 -5.45 -14.55 -12.54
C HIS A 212 -3.91 -14.68 -12.49
N LYS A 213 -3.18 -13.58 -12.77
CA LYS A 213 -1.72 -13.52 -12.62
C LYS A 213 -1.30 -13.30 -11.16
N ALA A 214 -2.18 -12.69 -10.36
CA ALA A 214 -2.03 -12.53 -8.92
C ALA A 214 -3.31 -12.99 -8.20
N TYR A 215 -3.15 -13.46 -6.95
CA TYR A 215 -4.25 -13.90 -6.10
C TYR A 215 -4.99 -12.71 -5.47
N ALA A 216 -4.25 -11.68 -5.04
CA ALA A 216 -4.81 -10.48 -4.44
C ALA A 216 -3.88 -9.27 -4.64
N VAL A 217 -4.44 -8.08 -4.49
CA VAL A 217 -3.69 -6.81 -4.44
C VAL A 217 -3.39 -6.48 -2.98
N ALA A 218 -2.18 -6.03 -2.68
CA ALA A 218 -1.82 -5.43 -1.40
C ALA A 218 -1.50 -3.94 -1.60
N SER A 219 -2.35 -3.09 -1.03
CA SER A 219 -2.14 -1.64 -0.91
C SER A 219 -2.90 -1.13 0.32
N GLU A 220 -2.52 0.04 0.83
CA GLU A 220 -3.33 0.76 1.82
C GLU A 220 -4.30 1.74 1.17
N ASP A 221 -4.17 1.96 -0.14
CA ASP A 221 -5.07 2.83 -0.88
C ASP A 221 -6.38 2.11 -1.23
N MET A 222 -7.48 2.68 -0.75
CA MET A 222 -8.82 2.13 -0.86
C MET A 222 -9.44 2.35 -2.25
N ASP A 223 -8.86 3.22 -3.08
CA ASP A 223 -9.24 3.34 -4.49
C ASP A 223 -8.97 2.05 -5.28
N THR A 224 -8.08 1.18 -4.81
CA THR A 224 -7.86 -0.16 -5.38
C THR A 224 -9.18 -0.95 -5.52
N LEU A 225 -10.14 -0.75 -4.61
CA LEU A 225 -11.45 -1.39 -4.68
C LEU A 225 -12.26 -0.94 -5.89
N THR A 226 -12.17 0.32 -6.33
CA THR A 226 -12.94 0.84 -7.48
C THR A 226 -12.40 0.32 -8.81
N PHE A 227 -11.14 -0.10 -8.86
CA PHE A 227 -10.60 -0.84 -10.01
C PHE A 227 -11.07 -2.30 -10.06
N GLY A 228 -11.80 -2.79 -9.06
CA GLY A 228 -12.51 -4.08 -9.09
C GLY A 228 -11.61 -5.31 -8.95
N ALA A 229 -10.49 -5.20 -8.22
CA ALA A 229 -9.69 -6.36 -7.85
C ALA A 229 -10.55 -7.36 -7.04
N PRO A 230 -10.59 -8.67 -7.36
CA PRO A 230 -11.43 -9.62 -6.63
C PRO A 230 -11.12 -9.70 -5.13
N ARG A 231 -9.84 -9.60 -4.78
CA ARG A 231 -9.32 -9.61 -3.40
C ARG A 231 -8.35 -8.45 -3.20
N PHE A 232 -8.57 -7.71 -2.12
CA PHE A 232 -7.75 -6.57 -1.72
C PHE A 232 -7.29 -6.75 -0.27
N LEU A 233 -6.00 -6.59 -0.02
CA LEU A 233 -5.37 -6.87 1.26
C LEU A 233 -4.75 -5.59 1.83
N ARG A 234 -5.06 -5.30 3.08
CA ARG A 234 -4.40 -4.26 3.87
C ARG A 234 -3.56 -4.88 4.98
N HIS A 235 -2.54 -4.15 5.41
CA HIS A 235 -1.61 -4.50 6.49
C HIS A 235 -0.68 -5.68 6.17
N VAL A 236 -0.65 -6.17 4.93
CA VAL A 236 0.29 -7.20 4.47
C VAL A 236 1.74 -6.70 4.51
N THR A 237 1.93 -5.41 4.27
CA THR A 237 3.24 -4.76 4.16
C THR A 237 3.68 -4.12 5.49
N ASP A 238 2.90 -4.26 6.56
CA ASP A 238 3.16 -3.63 7.85
C ASP A 238 4.42 -4.17 8.54
N LEU A 239 5.13 -3.28 9.24
CA LEU A 239 6.34 -3.64 9.99
C LEU A 239 6.08 -4.70 11.07
N SER A 240 4.86 -4.85 11.57
CA SER A 240 4.48 -5.88 12.54
C SER A 240 3.58 -6.97 11.97
N PHE A 241 3.56 -7.24 10.66
CA PHE A 241 2.57 -8.16 10.05
C PHE A 241 2.54 -9.60 10.61
N LYS A 242 3.59 -10.09 11.29
CA LYS A 242 3.54 -11.39 12.01
C LYS A 242 2.67 -11.34 13.28
N LYS A 243 2.38 -10.14 13.80
CA LYS A 243 1.58 -9.87 15.01
C LYS A 243 0.26 -9.14 14.68
N SER A 244 0.22 -8.39 13.59
CA SER A 244 -0.98 -7.69 13.11
C SER A 244 -1.75 -8.55 12.10
N PRO A 245 -3.08 -8.68 12.22
CA PRO A 245 -3.86 -9.40 11.24
C PRO A 245 -3.90 -8.66 9.90
N VAL A 246 -3.94 -9.41 8.80
CA VAL A 246 -4.18 -8.90 7.46
C VAL A 246 -5.68 -8.68 7.31
N THR A 247 -6.09 -7.49 6.85
CA THR A 247 -7.50 -7.25 6.51
C THR A 247 -7.71 -7.58 5.03
N GLU A 248 -8.48 -8.62 4.75
CA GLU A 248 -8.90 -9.00 3.40
C GLU A 248 -10.28 -8.43 3.10
N PHE A 249 -10.40 -7.74 1.96
CA PHE A 249 -11.66 -7.34 1.35
C PHE A 249 -11.91 -8.18 0.11
N GLU A 250 -13.07 -8.83 0.05
CA GLU A 250 -13.57 -9.45 -1.18
C GLU A 250 -14.56 -8.48 -1.85
N VAL A 251 -14.19 -7.91 -3.00
CA VAL A 251 -15.04 -6.93 -3.71
C VAL A 251 -16.45 -7.47 -3.98
N PRO A 252 -16.65 -8.74 -4.39
CA PRO A 252 -18.00 -9.29 -4.52
C PRO A 252 -18.82 -9.20 -3.23
N LYS A 253 -18.18 -9.39 -2.06
CA LYS A 253 -18.86 -9.29 -0.76
C LYS A 253 -19.16 -7.85 -0.38
N VAL A 254 -18.26 -6.92 -0.68
CA VAL A 254 -18.51 -5.47 -0.54
C VAL A 254 -19.76 -5.07 -1.32
N LEU A 255 -19.83 -5.46 -2.59
CA LEU A 255 -20.96 -5.16 -3.47
C LEU A 255 -22.27 -5.80 -2.98
N GLU A 256 -22.21 -7.06 -2.54
CA GLU A 256 -23.37 -7.78 -1.98
C GLU A 256 -23.94 -7.08 -0.74
N GLU A 257 -23.10 -6.73 0.24
CA GLU A 257 -23.56 -6.11 1.48
C GLU A 257 -24.04 -4.67 1.29
N LEU A 258 -23.39 -3.92 0.41
CA LEU A 258 -23.86 -2.59 0.04
C LEU A 258 -25.13 -2.64 -0.81
N GLY A 259 -25.43 -3.78 -1.45
CA GLY A 259 -26.54 -3.93 -2.38
C GLY A 259 -26.34 -3.10 -3.65
N LEU A 260 -25.10 -3.03 -4.14
CA LEU A 260 -24.70 -2.19 -5.27
C LEU A 260 -24.06 -3.02 -6.38
N THR A 261 -24.24 -2.59 -7.62
CA THR A 261 -23.39 -3.02 -8.75
C THR A 261 -22.02 -2.35 -8.68
N MET A 262 -21.05 -2.87 -9.44
CA MET A 262 -19.72 -2.26 -9.52
C MET A 262 -19.79 -0.81 -10.05
N ASP A 263 -20.65 -0.54 -11.04
CA ASP A 263 -20.84 0.81 -11.59
C ASP A 263 -21.41 1.77 -10.55
N GLN A 264 -22.40 1.32 -9.76
CA GLN A 264 -22.93 2.08 -8.63
C GLN A 264 -21.90 2.32 -7.53
N PHE A 265 -21.03 1.34 -7.28
CA PHE A 265 -19.95 1.48 -6.30
C PHE A 265 -18.90 2.51 -6.74
N ILE A 266 -18.53 2.52 -8.04
CA ILE A 266 -17.66 3.56 -8.59
C ILE A 266 -18.31 4.94 -8.42
N ASP A 267 -19.59 5.07 -8.76
CA ASP A 267 -20.34 6.32 -8.61
C ASP A 267 -20.40 6.78 -7.15
N LEU A 268 -20.64 5.85 -6.21
CA LEU A 268 -20.56 6.11 -4.77
C LEU A 268 -19.19 6.66 -4.37
N CYS A 269 -18.10 6.05 -4.85
CA CYS A 269 -16.74 6.49 -4.52
C CYS A 269 -16.43 7.88 -5.08
N ILE A 270 -16.88 8.19 -6.30
CA ILE A 270 -16.75 9.53 -6.91
C ILE A 270 -17.53 10.57 -6.09
N LEU A 271 -18.79 10.28 -5.71
CA LEU A 271 -19.61 11.15 -4.86
C LEU A 271 -19.00 11.37 -3.47
N SER A 272 -18.37 10.34 -2.90
CA SER A 272 -17.72 10.40 -1.59
C SER A 272 -16.48 11.29 -1.59
N GLY A 273 -15.80 11.34 -2.75
CA GLY A 273 -14.57 12.09 -2.98
C GLY A 273 -13.40 11.14 -3.25
N CYS A 274 -12.79 11.33 -4.41
CA CYS A 274 -11.61 10.61 -4.89
C CYS A 274 -10.50 11.59 -5.27
N ASP A 275 -9.35 11.09 -5.68
CA ASP A 275 -8.19 11.89 -6.06
C ASP A 275 -8.28 12.51 -7.48
N TYR A 276 -9.28 12.13 -8.28
CA TYR A 276 -9.38 12.49 -9.69
C TYR A 276 -10.33 13.67 -9.97
N CYS A 277 -11.24 13.98 -9.05
CA CYS A 277 -12.15 15.13 -9.16
C CYS A 277 -12.61 15.65 -7.80
N GLU A 278 -13.09 16.89 -7.78
CA GLU A 278 -13.79 17.45 -6.62
C GLU A 278 -15.07 16.64 -6.30
N ASN A 279 -15.52 16.67 -5.05
CA ASN A 279 -16.83 16.15 -4.66
C ASN A 279 -17.83 17.29 -4.41
N ILE A 280 -19.13 16.97 -4.43
CA ILE A 280 -20.17 17.95 -4.10
C ILE A 280 -20.08 18.30 -2.62
N LYS A 281 -19.88 19.58 -2.30
CA LYS A 281 -19.75 20.06 -0.91
C LYS A 281 -20.97 19.66 -0.08
N GLY A 282 -20.73 19.03 1.07
CA GLY A 282 -21.79 18.55 1.96
C GLY A 282 -22.37 17.18 1.59
N ILE A 283 -21.81 16.50 0.59
CA ILE A 283 -22.07 15.10 0.26
C ILE A 283 -20.79 14.31 0.56
N GLY A 284 -20.83 13.47 1.59
CA GLY A 284 -19.79 12.48 1.92
C GLY A 284 -20.37 11.07 1.86
N GLY A 285 -19.55 10.06 2.18
CA GLY A 285 -19.86 8.64 1.94
C GLY A 285 -21.25 8.16 2.36
N GLN A 286 -21.70 8.51 3.58
CA GLN A 286 -23.02 8.11 4.08
C GLN A 286 -24.17 8.66 3.22
N ARG A 287 -24.07 9.94 2.83
CA ARG A 287 -25.09 10.59 2.02
C ARG A 287 -25.01 10.13 0.57
N ALA A 288 -23.79 9.94 0.05
CA ALA A 288 -23.55 9.37 -1.26
C ALA A 288 -24.18 7.97 -1.39
N LEU A 289 -23.99 7.09 -0.40
CA LEU A 289 -24.60 5.75 -0.39
C LEU A 289 -26.12 5.81 -0.45
N LYS A 290 -26.74 6.69 0.34
CA LYS A 290 -28.19 6.89 0.30
C LYS A 290 -28.66 7.36 -1.08
N LEU A 291 -27.97 8.34 -1.67
CA LEU A 291 -28.32 8.90 -2.97
C LEU A 291 -28.17 7.86 -4.09
N ILE A 292 -27.09 7.08 -4.11
CA ILE A 292 -26.89 6.01 -5.10
C ILE A 292 -27.93 4.90 -4.95
N ARG A 293 -28.28 4.50 -3.71
CA ARG A 293 -29.37 3.51 -3.51
C ARG A 293 -30.73 4.02 -3.99
N GLN A 294 -30.95 5.34 -3.97
CA GLN A 294 -32.21 5.95 -4.39
C GLN A 294 -32.29 6.19 -5.90
N HIS A 295 -31.19 6.64 -6.51
CA HIS A 295 -31.16 7.16 -7.87
C HIS A 295 -30.34 6.32 -8.85
N GLY A 296 -29.52 5.40 -8.37
CA GLY A 296 -28.79 4.43 -9.17
C GLY A 296 -27.49 4.95 -9.82
N CYS A 297 -27.40 6.21 -10.24
CA CYS A 297 -26.19 6.78 -10.84
C CYS A 297 -26.03 8.28 -10.53
N ILE A 298 -24.84 8.83 -10.78
CA ILE A 298 -24.54 10.25 -10.53
C ILE A 298 -25.46 11.18 -11.33
N GLU A 299 -25.76 10.85 -12.60
CA GLU A 299 -26.63 11.63 -13.47
C GLU A 299 -28.00 11.90 -12.81
N GLU A 300 -28.65 10.83 -12.34
CA GLU A 300 -29.95 10.90 -11.67
C GLU A 300 -29.86 11.59 -10.30
N VAL A 301 -28.75 11.40 -9.57
CA VAL A 301 -28.50 12.11 -8.31
C VAL A 301 -28.42 13.62 -8.54
N VAL A 302 -27.71 14.06 -9.57
CA VAL A 302 -27.54 15.49 -9.90
C VAL A 302 -28.87 16.12 -10.31
N GLN A 303 -29.68 15.43 -11.12
CA GLN A 303 -30.99 15.93 -11.55
C GLN A 303 -31.98 16.09 -10.38
N ASN A 304 -31.92 15.18 -9.40
CA ASN A 304 -32.82 15.16 -8.25
C ASN A 304 -32.24 15.82 -6.99
N LEU A 305 -31.09 16.50 -7.13
CA LEU A 305 -30.40 17.09 -6.00
C LEU A 305 -31.13 18.34 -5.49
N HIS A 306 -31.26 18.47 -4.17
CA HIS A 306 -31.84 19.69 -3.58
C HIS A 306 -30.99 20.92 -3.97
N LYS A 307 -31.64 22.03 -4.34
CA LYS A 307 -31.04 23.31 -4.78
C LYS A 307 -30.01 23.95 -3.82
N ARG A 308 -29.83 23.38 -2.62
CA ARG A 308 -28.84 23.83 -1.63
C ARG A 308 -27.44 23.32 -1.93
N TYR A 309 -27.35 22.28 -2.76
CA TYR A 309 -26.09 21.70 -3.18
C TYR A 309 -25.68 22.34 -4.50
N THR A 310 -24.44 22.81 -4.55
CA THR A 310 -23.84 23.35 -5.77
C THR A 310 -23.04 22.25 -6.43
N VAL A 311 -23.45 21.85 -7.62
CA VAL A 311 -22.68 20.92 -8.46
C VAL A 311 -21.64 21.75 -9.22
N PRO A 312 -20.36 21.35 -9.27
CA PRO A 312 -19.37 22.06 -10.08
C PRO A 312 -19.77 22.04 -11.56
N GLU A 313 -19.65 23.18 -12.25
CA GLU A 313 -20.09 23.32 -13.66
C GLU A 313 -19.32 22.36 -14.59
N ASP A 314 -18.00 22.29 -14.45
CA ASP A 314 -17.12 21.40 -15.22
C ASP A 314 -16.72 20.16 -14.40
N TRP A 315 -17.69 19.42 -13.86
CA TRP A 315 -17.38 18.25 -13.04
C TRP A 315 -17.10 17.00 -13.89
N PRO A 316 -15.84 16.50 -13.96
CA PRO A 316 -15.45 15.45 -14.92
C PRO A 316 -15.79 14.05 -14.41
N TYR A 317 -16.92 13.85 -13.72
CA TYR A 317 -17.24 12.57 -13.07
C TYR A 317 -17.38 11.41 -14.08
N GLN A 318 -17.80 11.69 -15.31
CA GLN A 318 -17.91 10.68 -16.38
C GLN A 318 -16.54 10.19 -16.85
N GLU A 319 -15.57 11.11 -16.95
CA GLU A 319 -14.18 10.79 -17.29
C GLU A 319 -13.52 9.99 -16.17
N VAL A 320 -13.77 10.37 -14.91
CA VAL A 320 -13.31 9.62 -13.73
C VAL A 320 -13.94 8.21 -13.68
N ARG A 321 -15.24 8.09 -13.96
CA ARG A 321 -15.91 6.78 -14.06
C ARG A 321 -15.26 5.92 -15.14
N THR A 322 -14.96 6.51 -16.29
CA THR A 322 -14.27 5.81 -17.39
C THR A 322 -12.88 5.37 -16.97
N LEU A 323 -12.12 6.21 -16.26
CA LEU A 323 -10.81 5.88 -15.71
C LEU A 323 -10.85 4.65 -14.80
N PHE A 324 -11.83 4.58 -13.88
CA PHE A 324 -11.96 3.40 -13.00
C PHE A 324 -12.40 2.14 -13.75
N LYS A 325 -13.28 2.28 -14.76
CA LYS A 325 -13.80 1.14 -15.53
C LYS A 325 -12.79 0.60 -16.54
N GLN A 326 -12.02 1.49 -17.15
CA GLN A 326 -11.08 1.22 -18.24
C GLN A 326 -9.74 1.90 -17.95
N PRO A 327 -9.03 1.48 -16.89
CA PRO A 327 -7.76 2.10 -16.54
C PRO A 327 -6.69 1.79 -17.60
N ASN A 328 -5.73 2.69 -17.75
CA ASN A 328 -4.54 2.47 -18.57
C ASN A 328 -3.64 1.43 -17.87
N VAL A 329 -3.68 0.18 -18.33
CA VAL A 329 -2.94 -0.96 -17.77
C VAL A 329 -2.35 -1.82 -18.88
N CYS A 330 -1.21 -2.44 -18.61
CA CYS A 330 -0.64 -3.50 -19.43
C CYS A 330 -1.49 -4.77 -19.29
N THR A 331 -1.93 -5.32 -20.42
CA THR A 331 -2.72 -6.56 -20.50
C THR A 331 -1.85 -7.78 -20.78
N GLU A 332 -0.81 -7.62 -21.58
CA GLU A 332 0.11 -8.68 -21.97
C GLU A 332 1.32 -8.74 -21.02
N ILE A 333 1.12 -9.34 -19.85
CA ILE A 333 2.19 -9.54 -18.87
C ILE A 333 2.60 -11.03 -18.87
N PRO A 334 3.88 -11.36 -19.10
CA PRO A 334 4.35 -12.74 -19.07
C PRO A 334 4.21 -13.36 -17.68
N ASP A 335 4.31 -14.68 -17.60
CA ASP A 335 4.28 -15.35 -16.30
C ASP A 335 5.45 -14.93 -15.43
N PHE A 336 5.14 -14.66 -14.16
CA PHE A 336 6.12 -14.22 -13.20
C PHE A 336 7.07 -15.37 -12.81
N GLN A 337 8.36 -15.08 -12.85
CA GLN A 337 9.40 -15.99 -12.39
C GLN A 337 10.15 -15.35 -11.23
N TRP A 338 10.21 -16.07 -10.10
CA TRP A 338 11.08 -15.74 -8.99
C TRP A 338 12.36 -16.53 -9.14
N THR A 339 13.49 -15.85 -9.16
CA THR A 339 14.81 -16.46 -9.32
C THR A 339 15.59 -16.41 -8.02
N SER A 340 16.71 -17.12 -7.96
CA SER A 340 17.61 -17.01 -6.81
C SER A 340 18.21 -15.61 -6.77
N ALA A 341 18.32 -15.04 -5.57
CA ALA A 341 18.97 -13.76 -5.38
C ALA A 341 20.44 -13.83 -5.84
N ASP A 342 20.88 -12.79 -6.53
CA ASP A 342 22.30 -12.55 -6.79
C ASP A 342 22.99 -12.35 -5.44
N LYS A 343 24.05 -13.14 -5.17
CA LYS A 343 24.75 -13.11 -3.88
C LYS A 343 25.72 -11.93 -3.78
N GLU A 344 26.17 -11.37 -4.90
CA GLU A 344 27.15 -10.28 -4.93
C GLU A 344 26.49 -8.93 -5.23
N GLY A 345 25.45 -8.92 -6.08
CA GLY A 345 24.78 -7.69 -6.52
C GLY A 345 24.19 -6.81 -5.41
N PRO A 346 23.43 -7.34 -4.42
CA PRO A 346 22.88 -6.53 -3.34
C PRO A 346 23.95 -5.88 -2.45
N CYS A 347 25.14 -6.46 -2.34
CA CYS A 347 26.28 -5.88 -1.60
C CYS A 347 26.91 -4.66 -2.28
N GLU A 348 26.63 -4.46 -3.57
CA GLU A 348 27.10 -3.29 -4.32
C GLU A 348 26.28 -2.02 -4.02
N PHE A 349 25.11 -2.13 -3.37
CA PHE A 349 24.32 -0.96 -3.03
C PHE A 349 24.96 -0.15 -1.89
N PRO A 350 25.30 1.13 -2.12
CA PRO A 350 25.91 1.96 -1.09
C PRO A 350 24.89 2.23 0.02
N GLY A 351 25.18 1.73 1.23
CA GLY A 351 24.29 1.76 2.41
C GLY A 351 23.80 0.39 2.86
N ILE A 352 23.75 -0.61 1.97
CA ILE A 352 23.38 -2.00 2.30
C ILE A 352 24.61 -2.78 2.79
N ARG A 353 25.80 -2.47 2.28
CA ARG A 353 27.06 -3.20 2.56
C ARG A 353 27.44 -3.34 4.04
N LYS A 354 27.00 -2.44 4.94
CA LYS A 354 27.30 -2.52 6.39
C LYS A 354 26.41 -3.50 7.18
N GLN A 355 25.32 -4.02 6.60
CA GLN A 355 24.35 -4.88 7.31
C GLN A 355 24.31 -6.34 6.87
N PHE A 356 25.00 -6.72 5.78
CA PHE A 356 24.95 -8.08 5.23
C PHE A 356 26.26 -8.84 5.50
N GLN A 357 26.28 -9.64 6.57
CA GLN A 357 27.02 -10.91 6.59
C GLN A 357 26.01 -11.99 6.18
N PHE A 358 26.17 -12.55 4.98
CA PHE A 358 25.31 -13.62 4.45
C PHE A 358 25.48 -14.93 5.19
#